data_AF-A0A523WWV0-F1
#
_entry.id   AF-A0A523WWV0-F1
#
_cell.length_a   1.000
_cell.length_b   1.000
_cell.length_c   1.000
_cell.angle_alpha   90.00
_cell.angle_beta   90.00
_cell.angle_gamma   90.00
#
_symmetry.space_group_name_H-M   'P 1'
#
loop_
_entity.id
_entity.type
_entity.pdbx_description
1 polymer ?
#
loop_
_entity_poly.entity_id
_entity_poly.type
_entity_poly.pdbx_seq_one_letter_code
_entity_poly.pdbx_strand_id
1 'polypeptide(L)'
;MGLGGTPRRGAKGNRKSIYSPAAHIFLVFCLSATLRELAFTEIREIVPDTLNVFSPDDTASRVLGVLKEGGLYEAAVAMEDSVGIITVRDMLDVDQPSQTKIEGIWRGTGSVSPDGAVLDAAEALVRNNIRATPITERGRVVGMVSQVDIVNAMCRVPELSGYAAKELIRSPVWSLDIDERVSHARRLMLERGISHIPIVEHGKLVGVVTAKDIVHTFITPASKTTTGERVGRRTSRFPGRVMGIMDPHPLSVRQDASVLEVACSMRDQGKGVCFMVGERGEIRGVLTPRELMAPLLSLRAVKELPVYIMGLSDEDFFERGVAEEKVRRVARRGMRFRPDITEVSVNIKTSQTRGNRTRYELTGRALTPDGQINAKAGGWDLLRAFDELCDTLDKAIRRTKPEPPGRTRRRRSRR
;
A
#
# COMPACT_ATOMS: atom_id res chain seq x y z
N MET A 1 -13.59 -68.90 -32.49
CA MET A 1 -14.84 -68.11 -32.58
C MET A 1 -15.22 -67.72 -31.17
N GLY A 2 -15.30 -66.47 -30.74
CA GLY A 2 -15.21 -65.19 -31.40
C GLY A 2 -15.93 -64.20 -30.49
N LEU A 3 -15.19 -63.18 -30.03
CA LEU A 3 -15.65 -61.83 -29.63
C LEU A 3 -16.48 -61.77 -28.33
N GLY A 4 -16.21 -60.91 -27.36
CA GLY A 4 -15.45 -59.67 -27.33
C GLY A 4 -16.17 -58.73 -26.34
N GLY A 5 -15.51 -58.36 -25.25
CA GLY A 5 -16.09 -57.51 -24.21
C GLY A 5 -15.02 -57.03 -23.24
N THR A 6 -14.25 -56.04 -23.70
CA THR A 6 -13.14 -55.38 -23.00
C THR A 6 -13.55 -54.73 -21.67
N PRO A 7 -12.67 -54.70 -20.65
CA PRO A 7 -12.88 -53.87 -19.48
C PRO A 7 -12.57 -52.40 -19.85
N ARG A 8 -13.57 -51.52 -19.73
CA ARG A 8 -13.40 -50.08 -19.96
C ARG A 8 -12.43 -49.48 -18.94
N ARG A 9 -11.25 -49.11 -19.45
CA ARG A 9 -10.39 -48.05 -18.93
C ARG A 9 -11.11 -46.70 -19.02
N GLY A 10 -10.89 -45.83 -18.03
CA GLY A 10 -11.20 -44.39 -18.05
C GLY A 10 -12.00 -43.99 -16.81
N ALA A 11 -11.57 -43.12 -15.92
CA ALA A 11 -10.59 -42.04 -16.04
C ALA A 11 -9.68 -42.03 -14.80
N LYS A 12 -8.37 -42.07 -15.04
CA LYS A 12 -7.38 -41.60 -14.08
C LYS A 12 -7.75 -40.15 -13.74
N GLY A 13 -8.03 -39.89 -12.47
CA GLY A 13 -8.18 -38.55 -11.94
C GLY A 13 -6.92 -37.77 -12.24
N ASN A 14 -6.98 -36.94 -13.27
CA ASN A 14 -5.93 -36.03 -13.63
C ASN A 14 -5.95 -34.95 -12.55
N ARG A 15 -5.16 -35.12 -11.48
CA ARG A 15 -4.70 -34.00 -10.65
C ARG A 15 -3.91 -33.10 -11.57
N LYS A 16 -4.60 -32.22 -12.29
CA LYS A 16 -3.99 -31.04 -12.90
C LYS A 16 -3.56 -30.18 -11.72
N SER A 17 -2.32 -30.44 -11.28
CA SER A 17 -1.43 -29.38 -10.83
C SER A 17 -1.66 -28.19 -11.76
N ILE A 18 -2.23 -27.11 -11.24
CA ILE A 18 -2.33 -25.85 -11.99
C ILE A 18 -0.95 -25.20 -11.91
N TYR A 19 0.01 -25.86 -12.53
CA TYR A 19 1.20 -25.25 -13.09
C TYR A 19 0.99 -25.32 -14.60
N SER A 20 0.44 -24.23 -15.14
CA SER A 20 0.29 -24.05 -16.57
C SER A 20 1.68 -24.06 -17.24
N PRO A 21 1.85 -24.62 -18.45
CA PRO A 21 3.11 -24.58 -19.19
C PRO A 21 3.60 -23.16 -19.54
N ALA A 22 2.81 -22.11 -19.26
CA ALA A 22 3.24 -20.72 -19.30
C ALA A 22 4.26 -20.36 -18.18
N ALA A 23 4.46 -21.24 -17.18
CA ALA A 23 5.47 -21.10 -16.14
C ALA A 23 6.93 -21.21 -16.64
N HIS A 24 7.16 -21.42 -17.95
CA HIS A 24 8.48 -21.49 -18.56
C HIS A 24 8.99 -20.19 -19.18
N ILE A 25 8.24 -19.09 -19.13
CA ILE A 25 8.70 -17.76 -19.59
C ILE A 25 9.20 -16.86 -18.43
N PHE A 26 9.07 -17.29 -17.17
CA PHE A 26 9.69 -16.62 -16.02
C PHE A 26 11.03 -17.26 -15.61
N LEU A 27 11.83 -17.67 -16.60
CA LEU A 27 13.24 -18.01 -16.46
C LEU A 27 14.10 -16.96 -17.19
N VAL A 28 13.79 -15.68 -16.98
CA VAL A 28 14.56 -14.56 -17.52
C VAL A 28 15.20 -13.84 -16.32
N PHE A 29 16.51 -14.08 -16.17
CA PHE A 29 17.46 -13.43 -15.27
C PHE A 29 17.39 -13.71 -13.75
N CYS A 30 18.06 -14.80 -13.35
CA CYS A 30 18.80 -14.90 -12.08
C CYS A 30 19.99 -13.92 -12.06
N LEU A 31 19.73 -12.61 -12.18
CA LEU A 31 20.69 -11.58 -11.77
C LEU A 31 20.21 -11.01 -10.46
N SER A 32 21.12 -11.04 -9.47
CA SER A 32 21.01 -10.19 -8.29
C SER A 32 20.80 -8.75 -8.75
N ALA A 33 19.77 -8.10 -8.24
CA ALA A 33 19.54 -6.68 -8.45
C ALA A 33 20.01 -5.91 -7.23
N THR A 34 20.44 -4.67 -7.41
CA THR A 34 20.60 -3.76 -6.28
C THR A 34 19.23 -3.28 -5.79
N LEU A 35 19.14 -2.86 -4.52
CA LEU A 35 17.89 -2.27 -3.99
C LEU A 35 17.44 -1.05 -4.83
N ARG A 36 18.41 -0.29 -5.34
CA ARG A 36 18.16 0.88 -6.18
C ARG A 36 17.62 0.47 -7.55
N GLU A 37 18.21 -0.54 -8.19
CA GLU A 37 17.70 -1.08 -9.46
C GLU A 37 16.24 -1.52 -9.30
N LEU A 38 15.93 -2.34 -8.29
CA LEU A 38 14.56 -2.79 -8.04
C LEU A 38 13.60 -1.61 -7.85
N ALA A 39 14.00 -0.57 -7.12
CA ALA A 39 13.15 0.58 -6.86
C ALA A 39 12.73 1.33 -8.14
N PHE A 40 13.59 1.34 -9.16
CA PHE A 40 13.37 2.04 -10.43
C PHE A 40 12.99 1.11 -11.60
N THR A 41 12.90 -0.20 -11.36
CA THR A 41 12.30 -1.16 -12.29
C THR A 41 10.84 -0.79 -12.58
N GLU A 42 10.37 -1.05 -13.80
CA GLU A 42 8.96 -0.86 -14.16
C GLU A 42 8.07 -1.91 -13.49
N ILE A 43 6.88 -1.51 -13.05
CA ILE A 43 5.91 -2.39 -12.38
C ILE A 43 5.59 -3.62 -13.23
N ARG A 44 5.49 -3.47 -14.56
CA ARG A 44 5.22 -4.58 -15.50
C ARG A 44 6.24 -5.71 -15.45
N GLU A 45 7.47 -5.46 -14.96
CA GLU A 45 8.53 -6.48 -14.91
C GLU A 45 8.41 -7.41 -13.69
N ILE A 46 7.67 -6.99 -12.65
CA ILE A 46 7.57 -7.76 -11.38
C ILE A 46 6.17 -8.33 -11.14
N VAL A 47 5.18 -7.92 -11.93
CA VAL A 47 3.78 -8.31 -11.74
C VAL A 47 3.40 -9.41 -12.74
N PRO A 48 2.78 -10.51 -12.28
CA PRO A 48 2.25 -11.53 -13.18
C PRO A 48 1.01 -11.04 -13.95
N ASP A 49 0.82 -11.53 -15.17
CA ASP A 49 -0.36 -11.28 -16.03
C ASP A 49 -1.63 -11.94 -15.45
N THR A 50 -2.13 -11.46 -14.32
CA THR A 50 -3.37 -11.94 -13.72
C THR A 50 -4.41 -10.83 -13.72
N LEU A 51 -5.46 -11.02 -14.51
CA LEU A 51 -6.54 -10.06 -14.65
C LEU A 51 -7.85 -10.65 -14.14
N ASN A 52 -8.23 -10.27 -12.92
CA ASN A 52 -9.58 -10.48 -12.39
C ASN A 52 -10.16 -9.10 -12.03
N VAL A 53 -10.98 -8.57 -12.94
CA VAL A 53 -11.67 -7.29 -12.77
C VAL A 53 -13.15 -7.57 -12.62
N PHE A 54 -13.73 -7.09 -11.52
CA PHE A 54 -15.15 -7.21 -11.23
C PHE A 54 -15.88 -5.89 -11.48
N SER A 55 -17.17 -5.99 -11.74
CA SER A 55 -18.10 -4.87 -11.73
C SER A 55 -18.71 -4.72 -10.32
N PRO A 56 -19.07 -3.51 -9.86
CA PRO A 56 -19.88 -3.30 -8.65
C PRO A 56 -21.14 -4.18 -8.58
N ASP A 57 -21.71 -4.55 -9.72
CA ASP A 57 -22.89 -5.42 -9.82
C ASP A 57 -22.61 -6.91 -9.57
N ASP A 58 -21.34 -7.33 -9.57
CA ASP A 58 -20.98 -8.72 -9.27
C ASP A 58 -21.34 -9.10 -7.83
N THR A 59 -21.63 -10.38 -7.61
CA THR A 59 -21.94 -10.88 -6.27
C THR A 59 -20.68 -11.19 -5.47
N ALA A 60 -20.76 -11.02 -4.15
CA ALA A 60 -19.68 -11.37 -3.24
C ALA A 60 -19.28 -12.85 -3.36
N SER A 61 -20.22 -13.76 -3.62
CA SER A 61 -19.94 -15.18 -3.85
C SER A 61 -19.08 -15.45 -5.09
N ARG A 62 -19.26 -14.66 -6.17
CA ARG A 62 -18.48 -14.76 -7.40
C ARG A 62 -17.04 -14.32 -7.11
N VAL A 63 -16.88 -13.18 -6.45
CA VAL A 63 -15.56 -12.68 -6.02
C VAL A 63 -14.88 -13.71 -5.11
N LEU A 64 -15.57 -14.24 -4.10
CA LEU A 64 -15.04 -15.26 -3.19
C LEU A 64 -14.59 -16.53 -3.91
N GLY A 65 -15.33 -16.99 -4.92
CA GLY A 65 -14.94 -18.13 -5.73
C GLY A 65 -13.58 -17.91 -6.40
N VAL A 66 -13.43 -16.78 -7.09
CA VAL A 66 -12.18 -16.43 -7.78
C VAL A 66 -11.02 -16.21 -6.80
N LEU A 67 -11.26 -15.52 -5.68
CA LEU A 67 -10.23 -15.34 -4.64
C LEU A 67 -9.77 -16.68 -4.05
N LYS A 68 -10.71 -17.60 -3.80
CA LYS A 68 -10.41 -18.94 -3.26
C LYS A 68 -9.62 -19.78 -4.26
N GLU A 69 -10.06 -19.85 -5.52
CA GLU A 69 -9.43 -20.65 -6.56
C GLU A 69 -8.04 -20.14 -6.93
N GLY A 70 -7.86 -18.81 -7.00
CA GLY A 70 -6.57 -18.18 -7.27
C GLY A 70 -5.67 -18.03 -6.04
N GLY A 71 -6.16 -18.40 -4.85
CA GLY A 71 -5.44 -18.18 -3.59
C GLY A 71 -5.21 -16.70 -3.23
N LEU A 72 -5.94 -15.78 -3.87
CA LEU A 72 -5.79 -14.33 -3.79
C LEU A 72 -6.44 -13.74 -2.53
N TYR A 73 -5.92 -12.60 -2.08
CA TYR A 73 -6.48 -11.84 -0.94
C TYR A 73 -7.40 -10.70 -1.37
N GLU A 74 -7.28 -10.28 -2.63
CA GLU A 74 -7.92 -9.09 -3.17
C GLU A 74 -8.09 -9.20 -4.67
N ALA A 75 -9.05 -8.44 -5.21
CA ALA A 75 -9.32 -8.33 -6.63
C ALA A 75 -9.64 -6.88 -7.01
N ALA A 76 -9.45 -6.56 -8.29
CA ALA A 76 -9.76 -5.25 -8.84
C ALA A 76 -11.26 -5.13 -9.08
N VAL A 77 -11.81 -3.96 -8.80
CA VAL A 77 -13.17 -3.57 -9.16
C VAL A 77 -13.08 -2.31 -10.01
N ALA A 78 -13.81 -2.27 -11.12
CA ALA A 78 -13.80 -1.13 -12.03
C ALA A 78 -15.22 -0.75 -12.48
N MET A 79 -15.43 0.54 -12.66
CA MET A 79 -16.55 1.17 -13.37
C MET A 79 -15.99 2.22 -14.35
N GLU A 80 -16.84 2.87 -15.14
CA GLU A 80 -16.40 3.79 -16.21
C GLU A 80 -15.36 4.82 -15.75
N ASP A 81 -15.57 5.46 -14.60
CA ASP A 81 -14.72 6.56 -14.11
C ASP A 81 -14.00 6.26 -12.78
N SER A 82 -14.08 5.03 -12.27
CA SER A 82 -13.38 4.69 -11.03
C SER A 82 -12.91 3.25 -10.96
N VAL A 83 -11.81 3.07 -10.26
CA VAL A 83 -11.15 1.79 -10.04
C VAL A 83 -10.89 1.62 -8.56
N GLY A 84 -10.73 0.39 -8.13
CA GLY A 84 -10.48 0.09 -6.74
C GLY A 84 -10.31 -1.38 -6.47
N ILE A 85 -10.47 -1.73 -5.20
CA ILE A 85 -10.21 -3.07 -4.71
C ILE A 85 -11.34 -3.58 -3.83
N ILE A 86 -11.46 -4.90 -3.80
CA ILE A 86 -12.22 -5.61 -2.79
C ILE A 86 -11.32 -6.69 -2.18
N THR A 87 -11.38 -6.86 -0.87
CA THR A 87 -10.51 -7.78 -0.13
C THR A 87 -11.32 -8.90 0.53
N VAL A 88 -10.66 -10.02 0.82
CA VAL A 88 -11.24 -11.11 1.63
C VAL A 88 -11.74 -10.59 2.98
N ARG A 89 -11.06 -9.61 3.59
CA ARG A 89 -11.49 -9.04 4.88
C ARG A 89 -12.84 -8.34 4.78
N ASP A 90 -13.14 -7.67 3.66
CA ASP A 90 -14.42 -7.00 3.45
C ASP A 90 -15.58 -8.02 3.41
N MET A 91 -15.28 -9.30 3.16
CA MET A 91 -16.26 -10.40 3.14
C MET A 91 -16.63 -10.91 4.53
N LEU A 92 -15.89 -10.57 5.59
CA LEU A 92 -16.16 -11.04 6.96
C LEU A 92 -17.55 -10.62 7.47
N ASP A 93 -18.13 -9.55 6.94
CA ASP A 93 -19.46 -9.05 7.33
C ASP A 93 -20.59 -9.49 6.39
N VAL A 94 -20.28 -10.16 5.28
CA VAL A 94 -21.26 -10.44 4.22
C VAL A 94 -22.13 -11.66 4.54
N ASP A 95 -23.37 -11.47 5.00
CA ASP A 95 -24.28 -12.55 5.41
C ASP A 95 -24.68 -13.51 4.29
N GLN A 96 -25.08 -12.98 3.12
CA GLN A 96 -25.61 -13.77 2.01
C GLN A 96 -24.80 -13.50 0.72
N PRO A 97 -23.59 -14.09 0.58
CA PRO A 97 -22.67 -13.74 -0.50
C PRO A 97 -23.25 -13.89 -1.90
N SER A 98 -24.16 -14.84 -2.11
CA SER A 98 -24.82 -15.10 -3.39
C SER A 98 -25.88 -14.06 -3.77
N GLN A 99 -26.36 -13.26 -2.81
CA GLN A 99 -27.35 -12.20 -3.03
C GLN A 99 -26.77 -10.79 -2.82
N THR A 100 -25.64 -10.69 -2.13
CA THR A 100 -24.98 -9.41 -1.87
C THR A 100 -24.14 -8.99 -3.07
N LYS A 101 -24.51 -7.88 -3.72
CA LYS A 101 -23.67 -7.18 -4.70
C LYS A 101 -22.47 -6.52 -4.00
N ILE A 102 -21.35 -6.40 -4.71
CA ILE A 102 -20.12 -5.83 -4.14
C ILE A 102 -20.09 -4.30 -4.13
N GLU A 103 -21.03 -3.61 -4.80
CA GLU A 103 -21.13 -2.14 -4.88
C GLU A 103 -21.00 -1.42 -3.53
N GLY A 104 -21.58 -1.98 -2.46
CA GLY A 104 -21.53 -1.41 -1.11
C GLY A 104 -20.33 -1.86 -0.25
N ILE A 105 -19.41 -2.66 -0.79
CA ILE A 105 -18.37 -3.36 -0.01
C ILE A 105 -16.97 -3.01 -0.52
N TRP A 106 -16.79 -2.90 -1.84
CA TRP A 106 -15.52 -2.53 -2.45
C TRP A 106 -15.13 -1.09 -2.11
N ARG A 107 -13.85 -0.76 -2.31
CA ARG A 107 -13.30 0.58 -2.03
C ARG A 107 -12.64 1.14 -3.27
N GLY A 108 -13.05 2.34 -3.67
CA GLY A 108 -12.35 3.13 -4.69
C GLY A 108 -10.93 3.45 -4.23
N THR A 109 -9.96 3.21 -5.11
CA THR A 109 -8.55 3.54 -4.88
C THR A 109 -7.99 4.25 -6.10
N GLY A 110 -6.80 4.84 -5.96
CA GLY A 110 -6.01 5.19 -7.14
C GLY A 110 -5.60 3.94 -7.92
N SER A 111 -4.93 4.17 -9.04
CA SER A 111 -4.21 3.16 -9.81
C SER A 111 -2.78 3.63 -10.09
N VAL A 112 -1.95 2.69 -10.55
CA VAL A 112 -0.59 2.98 -11.02
C VAL A 112 -0.47 2.65 -12.51
N SER A 113 0.52 3.24 -13.17
CA SER A 113 0.87 2.92 -14.56
C SER A 113 1.73 1.65 -14.60
N PRO A 114 1.59 0.77 -15.61
CA PRO A 114 2.53 -0.35 -15.78
C PRO A 114 3.99 0.10 -16.01
N ASP A 115 4.18 1.30 -16.57
CA ASP A 115 5.49 1.97 -16.78
C ASP A 115 5.99 2.72 -15.53
N GLY A 116 5.18 2.75 -14.46
CA GLY A 116 5.58 3.38 -13.21
C GLY A 116 6.68 2.59 -12.49
N ALA A 117 7.43 3.26 -11.63
CA ALA A 117 8.48 2.60 -10.85
C ALA A 117 7.88 1.75 -9.72
N VAL A 118 8.53 0.63 -9.38
CA VAL A 118 8.17 -0.19 -8.19
C VAL A 118 8.12 0.65 -6.91
N LEU A 119 9.00 1.66 -6.78
CA LEU A 119 8.98 2.60 -5.66
C LEU A 119 7.65 3.39 -5.57
N ASP A 120 7.10 3.82 -6.70
CA ASP A 120 5.83 4.55 -6.74
C ASP A 120 4.67 3.64 -6.32
N ALA A 121 4.70 2.37 -6.74
CA ALA A 121 3.74 1.37 -6.27
C ALA A 121 3.86 1.12 -4.76
N ALA A 122 5.07 0.86 -4.25
CA ALA A 122 5.30 0.65 -2.81
C ALA A 122 4.75 1.82 -1.98
N GLU A 123 4.99 3.04 -2.44
CA GLU A 123 4.49 4.25 -1.79
C GLU A 123 2.97 4.36 -1.85
N ALA A 124 2.36 4.15 -3.02
CA ALA A 124 0.91 4.18 -3.17
C ALA A 124 0.23 3.18 -2.22
N LEU A 125 0.80 1.98 -2.09
CA LEU A 125 0.30 0.95 -1.18
C LEU A 125 0.41 1.38 0.30
N VAL A 126 1.57 1.87 0.73
CA VAL A 126 1.80 2.25 2.14
C VAL A 126 1.02 3.51 2.53
N ARG A 127 1.04 4.56 1.69
CA ARG A 127 0.36 5.83 1.97
C ARG A 127 -1.15 5.69 2.03
N ASN A 128 -1.73 4.89 1.12
CA ASN A 128 -3.17 4.67 1.09
C ASN A 128 -3.64 3.56 2.04
N ASN A 129 -2.71 2.93 2.77
CA ASN A 129 -3.01 1.82 3.69
C ASN A 129 -3.72 0.64 2.99
N ILE A 130 -3.29 0.32 1.77
CA ILE A 130 -3.83 -0.75 0.94
C ILE A 130 -2.76 -1.81 0.62
N ARG A 131 -3.20 -3.05 0.40
CA ARG A 131 -2.33 -4.20 0.15
C ARG A 131 -2.04 -4.43 -1.32
N ALA A 132 -2.96 -4.02 -2.18
CA ALA A 132 -2.79 -4.00 -3.62
C ALA A 132 -3.49 -2.79 -4.22
N THR A 133 -3.11 -2.46 -5.45
CA THR A 133 -3.73 -1.40 -6.24
C THR A 133 -3.87 -1.85 -7.70
N PRO A 134 -4.93 -1.44 -8.41
CA PRO A 134 -5.05 -1.69 -9.85
C PRO A 134 -3.91 -1.04 -10.64
N ILE A 135 -3.48 -1.72 -11.70
CA ILE A 135 -2.61 -1.18 -12.73
C ILE A 135 -3.50 -0.79 -13.91
N THR A 136 -3.39 0.46 -14.36
CA THR A 136 -4.20 0.99 -15.46
C THR A 136 -3.34 1.51 -16.59
N GLU A 137 -3.69 1.12 -17.82
CA GLU A 137 -3.08 1.63 -19.05
C GLU A 137 -4.20 2.13 -19.97
N ARG A 138 -4.08 3.36 -20.48
CA ARG A 138 -5.08 3.98 -21.38
C ARG A 138 -6.52 3.90 -20.85
N GLY A 139 -6.70 4.10 -19.54
CA GLY A 139 -8.00 4.10 -18.87
C GLY A 139 -8.61 2.71 -18.63
N ARG A 140 -7.86 1.63 -18.86
CA ARG A 140 -8.31 0.25 -18.61
C ARG A 140 -7.45 -0.41 -17.55
N VAL A 141 -8.07 -1.23 -16.70
CA VAL A 141 -7.32 -2.08 -15.76
C VAL A 141 -6.66 -3.21 -16.55
N VAL A 142 -5.33 -3.28 -16.47
CA VAL A 142 -4.51 -4.29 -17.15
C VAL A 142 -3.88 -5.29 -16.18
N GLY A 143 -3.97 -5.03 -14.87
CA GLY A 143 -3.48 -5.93 -13.83
C GLY A 143 -3.62 -5.34 -12.43
N MET A 144 -2.92 -5.92 -11.47
CA MET A 144 -2.81 -5.43 -10.09
C MET A 144 -1.39 -5.61 -9.58
N VAL A 145 -0.91 -4.67 -8.76
CA VAL A 145 0.34 -4.83 -8.01
C VAL A 145 0.04 -4.84 -6.52
N SER A 146 0.62 -5.79 -5.81
CA SER A 146 0.48 -5.97 -4.36
C SER A 146 1.81 -5.81 -3.61
N GLN A 147 1.71 -5.65 -2.29
CA GLN A 147 2.89 -5.67 -1.42
C GLN A 147 3.63 -7.02 -1.50
N VAL A 148 2.91 -8.11 -1.78
CA VAL A 148 3.51 -9.44 -1.93
C VAL A 148 4.34 -9.52 -3.21
N ASP A 149 3.89 -8.93 -4.31
CA ASP A 149 4.65 -8.90 -5.58
C ASP A 149 5.97 -8.14 -5.38
N ILE A 150 5.93 -7.01 -4.70
CA ILE A 150 7.13 -6.21 -4.37
C ILE A 150 8.07 -7.00 -3.46
N VAL A 151 7.57 -7.64 -2.40
CA VAL A 151 8.40 -8.47 -1.50
C VAL A 151 9.00 -9.69 -2.21
N ASN A 152 8.26 -10.30 -3.14
CA ASN A 152 8.79 -11.39 -3.96
C ASN A 152 9.94 -10.89 -4.85
N ALA A 153 9.81 -9.70 -5.43
CA ALA A 153 10.89 -9.08 -6.19
C ALA A 153 12.10 -8.70 -5.31
N MET A 154 11.86 -8.27 -4.07
CA MET A 154 12.91 -8.00 -3.07
C MET A 154 13.77 -9.22 -2.76
N CYS A 155 13.27 -10.45 -2.96
CA CYS A 155 14.07 -11.66 -2.78
C CYS A 155 15.28 -11.76 -3.75
N ARG A 156 15.33 -10.91 -4.79
CA ARG A 156 16.46 -10.82 -5.74
C ARG A 156 17.54 -9.82 -5.30
N VAL A 157 17.40 -9.21 -4.13
CA VAL A 157 18.23 -8.07 -3.67
C VAL A 157 19.12 -8.49 -2.49
N PRO A 158 20.39 -8.89 -2.72
CA PRO A 158 21.26 -9.40 -1.66
C PRO A 158 21.56 -8.37 -0.56
N GLU A 159 21.52 -7.06 -0.85
CA GLU A 159 21.80 -6.03 0.16
C GLU A 159 20.81 -6.07 1.33
N LEU A 160 19.61 -6.62 1.12
CA LEU A 160 18.61 -6.79 2.17
C LEU A 160 19.04 -7.76 3.28
N SER A 161 20.09 -8.55 3.07
CA SER A 161 20.71 -9.36 4.12
C SER A 161 21.34 -8.50 5.23
N GLY A 162 21.76 -7.27 4.89
CA GLY A 162 22.33 -6.32 5.85
C GLY A 162 21.30 -5.55 6.68
N TYR A 163 20.00 -5.68 6.36
CA TYR A 163 18.92 -5.00 7.07
C TYR A 163 18.35 -5.93 8.13
N ALA A 164 18.38 -5.51 9.40
CA ALA A 164 17.87 -6.31 10.49
C ALA A 164 16.34 -6.25 10.55
N ALA A 165 15.67 -7.41 10.47
CA ALA A 165 14.20 -7.46 10.47
C ALA A 165 13.59 -6.93 11.78
N LYS A 166 14.33 -7.04 12.89
CA LYS A 166 13.93 -6.50 14.20
C LYS A 166 13.70 -4.98 14.21
N GLU A 167 14.31 -4.23 13.30
CA GLU A 167 14.15 -2.77 13.21
C GLU A 167 12.82 -2.37 12.57
N LEU A 168 12.21 -3.29 11.82
CA LEU A 168 10.97 -3.06 11.09
C LEU A 168 9.75 -3.64 11.82
N ILE A 169 9.96 -4.28 12.96
CA ILE A 169 8.93 -5.05 13.66
C ILE A 169 7.83 -4.16 14.24
N ARG A 170 6.59 -4.64 14.16
CA ARG A 170 5.44 -4.00 14.84
C ARG A 170 5.14 -4.71 16.16
N SER A 171 5.02 -3.92 17.22
CA SER A 171 4.60 -4.36 18.55
C SER A 171 3.78 -3.25 19.25
N PRO A 172 2.88 -3.57 20.20
CA PRO A 172 2.47 -4.92 20.63
C PRO A 172 1.63 -5.66 19.58
N VAL A 173 1.52 -6.99 19.70
CA VAL A 173 0.73 -7.85 18.79
C VAL A 173 -0.53 -8.31 19.50
N TRP A 174 -1.68 -8.17 18.83
CA TRP A 174 -2.94 -8.71 19.32
C TRP A 174 -3.00 -10.21 19.06
N SER A 175 -3.00 -11.02 20.12
CA SER A 175 -3.11 -12.49 20.06
C SER A 175 -4.42 -12.98 20.67
N LEU A 176 -4.79 -14.21 20.36
CA LEU A 176 -5.88 -14.93 21.03
C LEU A 176 -5.37 -16.26 21.58
N ASP A 177 -5.97 -16.71 22.68
CA ASP A 177 -5.72 -18.05 23.20
C ASP A 177 -6.29 -19.12 22.25
N ILE A 178 -5.69 -20.31 22.21
CA ILE A 178 -6.10 -21.43 21.35
C ILE A 178 -7.56 -21.82 21.52
N ASP A 179 -8.13 -21.62 22.71
CA ASP A 179 -9.53 -21.92 23.00
C ASP A 179 -10.51 -20.80 22.64
N GLU A 180 -10.05 -19.63 22.20
CA GLU A 180 -10.94 -18.50 21.88
C GLU A 180 -11.88 -18.77 20.70
N ARG A 181 -13.02 -18.09 20.68
CA ARG A 181 -14.04 -18.29 19.64
C ARG A 181 -13.63 -17.63 18.32
N VAL A 182 -14.00 -18.24 17.19
CA VAL A 182 -13.81 -17.64 15.85
C VAL A 182 -14.52 -16.28 15.74
N SER A 183 -15.69 -16.12 16.37
CA SER A 183 -16.40 -14.84 16.43
C SER A 183 -15.58 -13.73 17.08
N HIS A 184 -14.74 -14.06 18.07
CA HIS A 184 -13.84 -13.11 18.71
C HIS A 184 -12.71 -12.70 17.75
N ALA A 185 -12.10 -13.65 17.06
CA ALA A 185 -11.09 -13.37 16.02
C ALA A 185 -11.64 -12.44 14.93
N ARG A 186 -12.82 -12.74 14.39
CA ARG A 186 -13.51 -11.89 13.41
C ARG A 186 -13.72 -10.47 13.94
N ARG A 187 -14.28 -10.33 15.15
CA ARG A 187 -14.53 -9.02 15.76
C ARG A 187 -13.24 -8.22 15.87
N LEU A 188 -12.18 -8.84 16.38
CA LEU A 188 -10.87 -8.21 16.52
C LEU A 188 -10.28 -7.77 15.17
N MET A 189 -10.44 -8.58 14.12
CA MET A 189 -10.03 -8.22 12.75
C MET A 189 -10.75 -6.97 12.23
N LEU A 190 -12.07 -6.90 12.43
CA LEU A 190 -12.88 -5.76 11.99
C LEU A 190 -12.58 -4.50 12.79
N GLU A 191 -12.54 -4.60 14.13
CA GLU A 191 -12.33 -3.45 15.03
C GLU A 191 -10.91 -2.85 14.89
N ARG A 192 -9.90 -3.69 14.67
CA ARG A 192 -8.50 -3.25 14.59
C ARG A 192 -8.00 -3.06 13.16
N GLY A 193 -8.79 -3.43 12.16
CA GLY A 193 -8.35 -3.39 10.77
C GLY A 193 -7.14 -4.29 10.50
N ILE A 194 -7.08 -5.46 11.15
CA ILE A 194 -6.03 -6.48 10.96
C ILE A 194 -6.61 -7.70 10.24
N SER A 195 -5.76 -8.46 9.54
CA SER A 195 -6.19 -9.65 8.77
C SER A 195 -5.57 -10.95 9.28
N HIS A 196 -4.71 -10.90 10.28
CA HIS A 196 -4.00 -12.04 10.85
C HIS A 196 -3.96 -11.88 12.37
N ILE A 197 -4.22 -12.97 13.10
CA ILE A 197 -4.17 -13.02 14.56
C ILE A 197 -3.33 -14.23 14.94
N PRO A 198 -2.17 -14.05 15.61
CA PRO A 198 -1.45 -15.16 16.20
C PRO A 198 -2.27 -15.82 17.31
N ILE A 199 -2.22 -17.14 17.32
CA ILE A 199 -2.84 -17.98 18.33
C ILE A 199 -1.76 -18.44 19.30
N VAL A 200 -2.04 -18.29 20.59
CA VAL A 200 -1.11 -18.64 21.67
C VAL A 200 -1.68 -19.70 22.58
N GLU A 201 -0.82 -20.52 23.15
CA GLU A 201 -1.13 -21.44 24.24
C GLU A 201 -0.05 -21.25 25.32
N HIS A 202 -0.46 -20.99 26.55
CA HIS A 202 0.47 -20.66 27.64
C HIS A 202 1.48 -19.55 27.30
N GLY A 203 1.04 -18.55 26.51
CA GLY A 203 1.87 -17.41 26.08
C GLY A 203 2.85 -17.69 24.94
N LYS A 204 2.85 -18.91 24.38
CA LYS A 204 3.70 -19.30 23.25
C LYS A 204 2.91 -19.33 21.95
N LEU A 205 3.54 -18.92 20.85
CA LEU A 205 2.93 -19.00 19.51
C LEU A 205 2.71 -20.47 19.11
N VAL A 206 1.46 -20.84 18.82
CA VAL A 206 1.08 -22.21 18.39
C VAL A 206 0.34 -22.24 17.06
N GLY A 207 -0.08 -21.09 16.53
CA GLY A 207 -0.75 -21.01 15.26
C GLY A 207 -1.04 -19.59 14.80
N VAL A 208 -1.73 -19.46 13.67
CA VAL A 208 -2.25 -18.19 13.18
C VAL A 208 -3.63 -18.39 12.55
N VAL A 209 -4.55 -17.46 12.79
CA VAL A 209 -5.83 -17.38 12.09
C VAL A 209 -5.84 -16.12 11.23
N THR A 210 -6.22 -16.26 9.97
CA THR A 210 -6.34 -15.17 9.02
C THR A 210 -7.81 -14.91 8.65
N ALA A 211 -8.10 -13.72 8.11
CA ALA A 211 -9.42 -13.43 7.56
C ALA A 211 -9.80 -14.44 6.47
N LYS A 212 -8.80 -14.92 5.71
CA LYS A 212 -8.96 -15.95 4.67
C LYS A 212 -9.43 -17.28 5.24
N ASP A 213 -8.90 -17.71 6.38
CA ASP A 213 -9.31 -18.97 7.02
C ASP A 213 -10.77 -18.89 7.48
N ILE A 214 -11.17 -17.77 8.10
CA ILE A 214 -12.56 -17.56 8.54
C ILE A 214 -13.50 -17.53 7.33
N VAL A 215 -13.17 -16.76 6.30
CA VAL A 215 -14.01 -16.62 5.11
C VAL A 215 -14.13 -17.94 4.36
N HIS A 216 -13.03 -18.63 4.08
CA HIS A 216 -13.09 -19.87 3.30
C HIS A 216 -13.73 -21.06 4.04
N THR A 217 -13.74 -21.02 5.37
CA THR A 217 -14.37 -22.06 6.20
C THR A 217 -15.87 -21.84 6.35
N PHE A 218 -16.31 -20.59 6.59
CA PHE A 218 -17.70 -20.30 6.96
C PHE A 218 -18.50 -19.56 5.89
N ILE A 219 -17.85 -19.04 4.86
CA ILE A 219 -18.47 -18.27 3.79
C ILE A 219 -18.26 -19.02 2.47
N THR A 220 -19.22 -19.88 2.14
CA THR A 220 -19.14 -20.78 0.99
C THR A 220 -19.48 -20.03 -0.32
N PRO A 221 -18.66 -20.13 -1.37
CA PRO A 221 -19.07 -19.79 -2.74
C PRO A 221 -20.22 -20.73 -3.14
N ALA A 222 -21.19 -20.26 -3.93
CA ALA A 222 -22.54 -20.83 -4.13
C ALA A 222 -22.69 -22.29 -4.66
N SER A 223 -21.95 -23.27 -4.13
CA SER A 223 -22.09 -24.69 -4.43
C SER A 223 -22.68 -25.42 -3.23
N LYS A 224 -23.96 -25.77 -3.36
CA LYS A 224 -24.80 -26.66 -2.52
C LYS A 224 -25.21 -26.13 -1.14
N THR A 225 -26.14 -25.19 -1.14
CA THR A 225 -27.13 -25.12 -0.05
C THR A 225 -28.17 -26.20 -0.32
N THR A 226 -28.12 -27.34 0.36
CA THR A 226 -29.24 -28.28 0.37
C THR A 226 -30.40 -27.66 1.14
N THR A 227 -31.57 -27.60 0.50
CA THR A 227 -32.85 -27.19 1.08
C THR A 227 -33.12 -27.98 2.36
N GLY A 228 -33.01 -27.36 3.54
CA GLY A 228 -33.33 -28.04 4.79
C GLY A 228 -33.05 -27.29 6.10
N GLU A 229 -32.02 -26.44 6.19
CA GLU A 229 -31.68 -25.82 7.48
C GLU A 229 -32.32 -24.45 7.67
N ARG A 230 -33.65 -24.46 7.87
CA ARG A 230 -34.37 -23.37 8.52
C ARG A 230 -34.98 -23.89 9.83
N VAL A 231 -34.19 -23.88 10.91
CA VAL A 231 -34.73 -23.92 12.28
C VAL A 231 -33.85 -23.10 13.22
N GLY A 232 -34.31 -21.89 13.55
CA GLY A 232 -34.63 -21.49 14.94
C GLY A 232 -33.62 -21.66 16.09
N ARG A 233 -32.30 -21.77 15.88
CA ARG A 233 -31.31 -21.53 16.94
C ARG A 233 -30.44 -20.34 16.58
N ARG A 234 -30.21 -19.43 17.53
CA ARG A 234 -29.13 -18.43 17.48
C ARG A 234 -27.79 -19.16 17.57
N THR A 235 -27.44 -19.93 16.55
CA THR A 235 -26.10 -20.47 16.40
C THR A 235 -25.21 -19.32 15.93
N SER A 236 -24.04 -19.13 16.56
CA SER A 236 -23.04 -18.17 16.07
C SER A 236 -22.80 -18.43 14.59
N ARG A 237 -22.89 -17.39 13.75
CA ARG A 237 -22.59 -17.45 12.30
C ARG A 237 -21.19 -18.02 12.02
N PHE A 238 -20.29 -17.89 12.98
CA PHE A 238 -18.95 -18.48 12.99
C PHE A 238 -18.85 -19.39 14.22
N PRO A 239 -19.34 -20.64 14.16
CA PRO A 239 -19.27 -21.56 15.28
C PRO A 239 -17.83 -22.09 15.46
N GLY A 240 -17.53 -22.59 16.66
CA GLY A 240 -16.24 -23.21 16.96
C GLY A 240 -15.17 -22.28 17.52
N ARG A 241 -13.99 -22.85 17.71
CA ARG A 241 -12.80 -22.22 18.31
C ARG A 241 -11.73 -22.00 17.25
N VAL A 242 -10.84 -21.04 17.52
CA VAL A 242 -9.72 -20.69 16.62
C VAL A 242 -8.83 -21.90 16.34
N MET A 243 -8.62 -22.79 17.32
CA MET A 243 -7.85 -24.04 17.12
C MET A 243 -8.36 -24.92 15.97
N GLY A 244 -9.66 -24.88 15.67
CA GLY A 244 -10.26 -25.73 14.64
C GLY A 244 -10.05 -25.22 13.21
N ILE A 245 -9.58 -23.99 13.05
CA ILE A 245 -9.39 -23.34 11.75
C ILE A 245 -8.00 -22.72 11.57
N MET A 246 -7.19 -22.65 12.63
CA MET A 246 -5.87 -22.04 12.57
C MET A 246 -4.92 -22.86 11.72
N ASP A 247 -3.94 -22.18 11.14
CA ASP A 247 -2.74 -22.79 10.61
C ASP A 247 -1.75 -23.07 11.76
N PRO A 248 -1.41 -24.34 12.05
CA PRO A 248 -0.51 -24.70 13.14
C PRO A 248 0.97 -24.49 12.79
N HIS A 249 1.30 -24.05 11.57
CA HIS A 249 2.66 -23.78 11.12
C HIS A 249 2.84 -22.29 10.79
N PRO A 250 2.74 -21.39 11.78
CA PRO A 250 2.95 -19.97 11.55
C PRO A 250 4.41 -19.72 11.17
N LEU A 251 4.64 -18.89 10.15
CA LEU A 251 5.99 -18.44 9.83
C LEU A 251 6.53 -17.62 11.00
N SER A 252 7.68 -18.04 11.54
CA SER A 252 8.36 -17.35 12.61
C SER A 252 9.86 -17.28 12.37
N VAL A 253 10.47 -16.24 12.93
CA VAL A 253 11.92 -16.00 12.86
C VAL A 253 12.47 -15.57 14.21
N ARG A 254 13.79 -15.68 14.37
CA ARG A 254 14.52 -15.18 15.53
C ARG A 254 14.90 -13.70 15.35
N GLN A 255 15.43 -13.09 16.40
CA GLN A 255 15.72 -11.64 16.44
C GLN A 255 16.89 -11.20 15.54
N ASP A 256 17.74 -12.14 15.14
CA ASP A 256 18.89 -11.96 14.25
C ASP A 256 18.51 -12.06 12.76
N ALA A 257 17.26 -12.40 12.44
CA ALA A 257 16.81 -12.55 11.06
C ALA A 257 16.96 -11.25 10.26
N SER A 258 17.34 -11.40 8.99
CA SER A 258 17.44 -10.30 8.04
C SER A 258 16.11 -10.05 7.31
N VAL A 259 15.96 -8.86 6.71
CA VAL A 259 14.81 -8.56 5.84
C VAL A 259 14.73 -9.53 4.66
N LEU A 260 15.88 -9.90 4.07
CA LEU A 260 15.92 -10.86 2.97
C LEU A 260 15.42 -12.24 3.39
N GLU A 261 15.88 -12.74 4.54
CA GLU A 261 15.47 -14.04 5.08
C GLU A 261 13.95 -14.10 5.30
N VAL A 262 13.38 -13.04 5.89
CA VAL A 262 11.93 -12.96 6.12
C VAL A 262 11.16 -12.90 4.78
N ALA A 263 11.61 -12.09 3.83
CA ALA A 263 11.00 -11.98 2.50
C ALA A 263 10.99 -13.32 1.76
N CYS A 264 12.15 -13.99 1.70
CA CYS A 264 12.28 -15.32 1.09
C CYS A 264 11.40 -16.35 1.80
N SER A 265 11.37 -16.35 3.13
CA SER A 265 10.54 -17.28 3.90
C SER A 265 9.03 -17.05 3.66
N MET A 266 8.60 -15.78 3.54
CA MET A 266 7.21 -15.45 3.17
C MET A 266 6.86 -15.98 1.78
N ARG A 267 7.73 -15.76 0.79
CA ARG A 267 7.55 -16.25 -0.59
C ARG A 267 7.49 -17.77 -0.64
N ASP A 268 8.52 -18.43 -0.11
CA ASP A 268 8.74 -19.87 -0.26
C ASP A 268 7.66 -20.69 0.48
N GLN A 269 7.13 -20.15 1.58
CA GLN A 269 6.07 -20.80 2.37
C GLN A 269 4.66 -20.26 2.05
N GLY A 270 4.54 -19.26 1.15
CA GLY A 270 3.27 -18.64 0.79
C GLY A 270 2.57 -17.94 1.97
N LYS A 271 3.32 -17.33 2.89
CA LYS A 271 2.79 -16.72 4.13
C LYS A 271 2.77 -15.20 4.03
N GLY A 272 1.63 -14.60 4.39
CA GLY A 272 1.43 -13.13 4.37
C GLY A 272 1.81 -12.40 5.66
N VAL A 273 2.31 -13.13 6.66
CA VAL A 273 2.70 -12.62 7.99
C VAL A 273 3.81 -13.49 8.58
N CYS A 274 4.75 -12.86 9.29
CA CYS A 274 5.83 -13.50 10.00
C CYS A 274 5.86 -12.99 11.45
N PHE A 275 6.06 -13.88 12.41
CA PHE A 275 6.16 -13.54 13.83
C PHE A 275 7.60 -13.66 14.31
N MET A 276 8.12 -12.61 14.94
CA MET A 276 9.39 -12.73 15.64
C MET A 276 9.14 -13.36 17.01
N VAL A 277 9.82 -14.45 17.31
CA VAL A 277 9.68 -15.18 18.56
C VAL A 277 10.95 -15.08 19.41
N GLY A 278 10.77 -15.00 20.72
CA GLY A 278 11.86 -15.10 21.67
C GLY A 278 12.24 -16.57 21.94
N GLU A 279 13.24 -16.77 22.80
CA GLU A 279 13.78 -18.10 23.10
C GLU A 279 12.77 -19.04 23.76
N ARG A 280 11.76 -18.50 24.45
CA ARG A 280 10.73 -19.29 25.12
C ARG A 280 9.48 -19.48 24.23
N GLY A 281 9.52 -19.05 22.97
CA GLY A 281 8.41 -19.14 22.02
C GLY A 281 7.38 -18.01 22.14
N GLU A 282 7.65 -17.01 22.98
CA GLU A 282 6.80 -15.84 23.14
C GLU A 282 6.93 -14.87 21.95
N ILE A 283 5.83 -14.24 21.57
CA ILE A 283 5.79 -13.31 20.44
C ILE A 283 6.42 -11.97 20.85
N ARG A 284 7.44 -11.55 20.11
CA ARG A 284 8.12 -10.25 20.27
C ARG A 284 7.57 -9.18 19.34
N GLY A 285 7.02 -9.59 18.20
CA GLY A 285 6.33 -8.70 17.29
C GLY A 285 5.94 -9.38 15.98
N VAL A 286 5.40 -8.59 15.06
CA VAL A 286 4.91 -9.06 13.76
C VAL A 286 5.55 -8.27 12.62
N LEU A 287 5.83 -8.96 11.52
CA LEU A 287 6.28 -8.43 10.25
C LEU A 287 5.29 -8.84 9.17
N THR A 288 4.86 -7.88 8.35
CA THR A 288 4.07 -8.12 7.15
C THR A 288 4.81 -7.57 5.94
N PRO A 289 4.37 -7.88 4.70
CA PRO A 289 4.97 -7.30 3.50
C PRO A 289 5.10 -5.76 3.55
N ARG A 290 4.16 -5.09 4.23
CA ARG A 290 4.21 -3.64 4.44
C ARG A 290 5.50 -3.17 5.10
N GLU A 291 5.89 -3.82 6.21
CA GLU A 291 7.07 -3.45 6.97
C GLU A 291 8.35 -3.72 6.17
N LEU A 292 8.39 -4.84 5.46
CA LEU A 292 9.56 -5.24 4.68
C LEU A 292 9.91 -4.26 3.55
N MET A 293 8.95 -3.47 3.06
CA MET A 293 9.20 -2.44 2.03
C MET A 293 9.89 -1.17 2.56
N ALA A 294 10.13 -1.04 3.87
CA ALA A 294 10.76 0.16 4.44
C ALA A 294 12.12 0.53 3.79
N PRO A 295 13.04 -0.41 3.47
CA PRO A 295 14.28 -0.10 2.76
C PRO A 295 14.03 0.51 1.37
N LEU A 296 13.05 -0.02 0.60
CA LEU A 296 12.68 0.57 -0.70
C LEU A 296 12.19 2.01 -0.52
N LEU A 297 11.29 2.24 0.43
CA LEU A 297 10.73 3.56 0.69
C LEU A 297 11.78 4.57 1.16
N SER A 298 12.85 4.11 1.82
CA SER A 298 13.96 4.95 2.25
C SER A 298 14.78 5.52 1.08
N LEU A 299 14.79 4.84 -0.08
CA LEU A 299 15.46 5.31 -1.30
C LEU A 299 14.76 6.51 -1.93
N ARG A 300 13.51 6.76 -1.54
CA ARG A 300 12.90 8.03 -1.85
C ARG A 300 13.63 9.07 -1.03
N ALA A 301 14.62 9.71 -1.67
CA ALA A 301 15.06 11.01 -1.23
C ALA A 301 13.77 11.79 -0.97
N VAL A 302 13.58 12.28 0.26
CA VAL A 302 12.72 13.43 0.45
C VAL A 302 13.28 14.40 -0.59
N LYS A 303 12.54 14.62 -1.70
CA LYS A 303 12.83 15.77 -2.55
C LYS A 303 12.59 16.91 -1.59
N GLU A 304 13.65 17.32 -0.91
CA GLU A 304 13.63 18.52 -0.11
C GLU A 304 13.20 19.57 -1.10
N LEU A 305 12.01 20.12 -0.88
CA LEU A 305 11.53 21.21 -1.71
C LEU A 305 12.63 22.27 -1.67
N PRO A 306 13.29 22.57 -2.79
CA PRO A 306 14.37 23.54 -2.79
C PRO A 306 13.81 24.87 -2.30
N VAL A 307 14.40 25.40 -1.24
CA VAL A 307 14.09 26.73 -0.70
C VAL A 307 15.31 27.61 -0.89
N TYR A 308 15.19 28.64 -1.70
CA TYR A 308 16.26 29.61 -1.93
C TYR A 308 15.93 30.93 -1.25
N ILE A 309 16.81 31.43 -0.40
CA ILE A 309 16.71 32.79 0.16
C ILE A 309 17.86 33.62 -0.39
N MET A 310 17.50 34.69 -1.11
CA MET A 310 18.44 35.61 -1.76
C MET A 310 18.32 37.01 -1.14
N GLY A 311 19.45 37.72 -1.02
CA GLY A 311 19.46 39.10 -0.51
C GLY A 311 19.64 39.24 1.00
N LEU A 312 20.12 38.20 1.69
CA LEU A 312 20.69 38.28 3.03
C LEU A 312 22.22 38.41 2.96
N SER A 313 22.81 39.06 3.96
CA SER A 313 24.27 39.15 4.09
C SER A 313 24.83 37.88 4.74
N ASP A 314 26.12 37.61 4.57
CA ASP A 314 26.77 36.42 5.16
C ASP A 314 26.78 36.43 6.70
N GLU A 315 26.56 37.59 7.32
CA GLU A 315 26.45 37.75 8.78
C GLU A 315 25.09 37.24 9.34
N ASP A 316 24.09 37.00 8.47
CA ASP A 316 22.72 36.59 8.84
C ASP A 316 22.50 35.05 8.85
N PHE A 317 23.55 34.26 9.14
CA PHE A 317 23.52 32.80 8.98
C PHE A 317 22.42 32.12 9.81
N PHE A 318 22.17 32.61 11.03
CA PHE A 318 21.15 32.05 11.92
C PHE A 318 19.73 32.38 11.43
N GLU A 319 19.52 33.62 11.01
CA GLU A 319 18.27 34.12 10.45
C GLU A 319 17.91 33.38 9.16
N ARG A 320 18.91 33.05 8.32
CA ARG A 320 18.73 32.27 7.10
C ARG A 320 18.19 30.87 7.40
N GLY A 321 18.79 30.13 8.33
CA GLY A 321 18.32 28.78 8.68
C GLY A 321 16.89 28.77 9.24
N VAL A 322 16.56 29.73 10.11
CA VAL A 322 15.20 29.89 10.64
C VAL A 322 14.20 30.26 9.53
N ALA A 323 14.58 31.18 8.64
CA ALA A 323 13.73 31.60 7.53
C ALA A 323 13.50 30.48 6.52
N GLU A 324 14.54 29.70 6.17
CA GLU A 324 14.43 28.55 5.27
C GLU A 324 13.44 27.51 5.83
N GLU A 325 13.51 27.21 7.12
CA GLU A 325 12.59 26.26 7.76
C GLU A 325 11.14 26.79 7.85
N LYS A 326 10.95 28.08 8.14
CA LYS A 326 9.62 28.72 8.11
C LYS A 326 8.96 28.59 6.73
N VAL A 327 9.70 28.93 5.67
CA VAL A 327 9.23 28.83 4.28
C VAL A 327 8.97 27.37 3.90
N ARG A 328 9.87 26.46 4.26
CA ARG A 328 9.75 25.02 3.99
C ARG A 328 8.49 24.43 4.63
N ARG A 329 8.17 24.79 5.87
CA ARG A 329 6.95 24.32 6.56
C ARG A 329 5.67 24.76 5.84
N VAL A 330 5.60 26.03 5.45
CA VAL A 330 4.46 26.58 4.73
C VAL A 330 4.31 25.90 3.37
N ALA A 331 5.42 25.75 2.64
CA ALA A 331 5.40 25.14 1.34
C ALA A 331 5.02 23.66 1.39
N ARG A 332 5.56 22.87 2.34
CA ARG A 332 5.13 21.48 2.59
C ARG A 332 3.64 21.36 2.90
N ARG A 333 3.10 22.28 3.70
CA ARG A 333 1.65 22.34 3.99
C ARG A 333 0.86 22.72 2.74
N GLY A 334 1.36 23.66 1.95
CA GLY A 334 0.80 24.11 0.68
C GLY A 334 0.78 23.03 -0.40
N MET A 335 1.78 22.14 -0.43
CA MET A 335 1.85 21.01 -1.37
C MET A 335 0.68 20.02 -1.23
N ARG A 336 -0.07 20.04 -0.11
CA ARG A 336 -1.33 19.30 0.01
C ARG A 336 -2.43 19.82 -0.93
N PHE A 337 -2.34 21.09 -1.32
CA PHE A 337 -3.27 21.76 -2.24
C PHE A 337 -2.67 21.92 -3.64
N ARG A 338 -1.35 22.09 -3.73
CA ARG A 338 -0.56 22.21 -4.97
C ARG A 338 0.62 21.23 -4.96
N PRO A 339 0.38 19.92 -5.21
CA PRO A 339 1.43 18.90 -5.13
C PRO A 339 2.50 19.04 -6.23
N ASP A 340 2.24 19.87 -7.22
CA ASP A 340 3.09 20.19 -8.36
C ASP A 340 4.08 21.32 -8.11
N ILE A 341 4.13 21.89 -6.89
CA ILE A 341 5.17 22.87 -6.54
C ILE A 341 6.55 22.20 -6.61
N THR A 342 7.45 22.78 -7.39
CA THR A 342 8.79 22.22 -7.63
C THR A 342 9.89 22.93 -6.84
N GLU A 343 9.68 24.20 -6.46
CA GLU A 343 10.65 25.06 -5.78
C GLU A 343 9.94 26.23 -5.07
N VAL A 344 10.55 26.76 -4.00
CA VAL A 344 10.20 28.07 -3.44
C VAL A 344 11.44 28.97 -3.36
N SER A 345 11.33 30.20 -3.84
CA SER A 345 12.37 31.22 -3.66
C SER A 345 11.83 32.44 -2.92
N VAL A 346 12.66 33.05 -2.09
CA VAL A 346 12.41 34.33 -1.42
C VAL A 346 13.51 35.29 -1.79
N ASN A 347 13.14 36.43 -2.36
CA ASN A 347 14.07 37.50 -2.66
C ASN A 347 13.86 38.65 -1.69
N ILE A 348 14.93 39.13 -1.08
CA ILE A 348 14.92 40.18 -0.06
C ILE A 348 15.61 41.43 -0.62
N LYS A 349 14.95 42.57 -0.46
CA LYS A 349 15.54 43.89 -0.72
C LYS A 349 15.58 44.69 0.57
N THR A 350 16.70 45.34 0.83
CA THR A 350 16.87 46.23 1.98
C THR A 350 16.90 47.68 1.52
N SER A 351 16.28 48.57 2.29
CA SER A 351 16.39 50.02 2.11
C SER A 351 16.77 50.67 3.44
N GLN A 352 17.85 51.45 3.44
CA GLN A 352 18.25 52.23 4.60
C GLN A 352 17.53 53.58 4.56
N THR A 353 16.83 53.91 5.65
CA THR A 353 16.20 55.23 5.82
C THR A 353 17.02 56.07 6.81
N ARG A 354 17.03 57.41 6.69
CA ARG A 354 17.69 58.32 7.65
C ARG A 354 17.36 57.91 9.10
N GLY A 355 18.36 57.42 9.85
CA GLY A 355 18.20 57.00 11.25
C GLY A 355 18.53 55.52 11.58
N ASN A 356 19.48 54.90 10.89
CA ASN A 356 20.05 53.57 11.20
C ASN A 356 19.06 52.39 11.26
N ARG A 357 17.87 52.53 10.64
CA ARG A 357 16.87 51.46 10.53
C ARG A 357 16.80 50.92 9.12
N THR A 358 16.91 49.60 8.99
CA THR A 358 16.77 48.86 7.73
C THR A 358 15.32 48.42 7.56
N ARG A 359 14.72 48.73 6.42
CA ARG A 359 13.43 48.18 6.02
C ARG A 359 13.64 47.04 5.04
N TYR A 360 13.01 45.91 5.31
CA TYR A 360 13.04 44.71 4.48
C TYR A 360 11.79 44.61 3.62
N GLU A 361 11.98 44.29 2.34
CA GLU A 361 10.93 43.93 1.40
C GLU A 361 11.18 42.52 0.87
N LEU A 362 10.26 41.60 1.17
CA LEU A 362 10.37 40.18 0.83
C LEU A 362 9.39 39.86 -0.29
N THR A 363 9.86 39.14 -1.31
CA THR A 363 9.03 38.57 -2.38
C THR A 363 9.24 37.06 -2.42
N GLY A 364 8.21 36.31 -2.03
CA GLY A 364 8.18 34.85 -2.09
C GLY A 364 7.53 34.35 -3.39
N ARG A 365 8.10 33.30 -3.98
CA ARG A 365 7.61 32.67 -5.21
C ARG A 365 7.63 31.15 -5.06
N ALA A 366 6.48 30.50 -5.22
CA ALA A 366 6.42 29.06 -5.41
C ALA A 366 6.27 28.75 -6.90
N LEU A 367 7.19 27.97 -7.47
CA LEU A 367 7.18 27.59 -8.88
C LEU A 367 6.39 26.31 -9.09
N THR A 368 5.62 26.28 -10.18
CA THR A 368 4.80 25.15 -10.62
C THR A 368 4.93 25.00 -12.14
N PRO A 369 4.65 23.82 -12.73
CA PRO A 369 4.73 23.63 -14.19
C PRO A 369 3.84 24.58 -15.00
N ASP A 370 2.74 25.05 -14.41
CA ASP A 370 1.76 25.94 -15.03
C ASP A 370 1.99 27.45 -14.74
N GLY A 371 2.97 27.80 -13.89
CA GLY A 371 3.27 29.19 -13.57
C GLY A 371 4.02 29.41 -12.25
N GLN A 372 3.68 30.50 -11.56
CA GLN A 372 4.26 30.84 -10.27
C GLN A 372 3.22 31.51 -9.35
N ILE A 373 3.28 31.17 -8.07
CA ILE A 373 2.42 31.73 -7.03
C ILE A 373 3.27 32.72 -6.23
N ASN A 374 2.84 33.98 -6.20
CA ASN A 374 3.61 35.07 -5.60
C ASN A 374 3.00 35.51 -4.26
N ALA A 375 3.87 35.87 -3.32
CA ALA A 375 3.53 36.54 -2.08
C ALA A 375 4.53 37.68 -1.80
N LYS A 376 4.09 38.69 -1.07
CA LYS A 376 4.93 39.82 -0.67
C LYS A 376 4.64 40.17 0.78
N ALA A 377 5.68 40.54 1.49
CA ALA A 377 5.61 41.10 2.84
C ALA A 377 6.78 42.06 3.06
N GLY A 378 6.76 42.82 4.15
CA GLY A 378 7.87 43.69 4.47
C GLY A 378 7.71 44.34 5.82
N GLY A 379 8.82 44.78 6.39
CA GLY A 379 8.81 45.33 7.74
C GLY A 379 10.19 45.82 8.17
N TRP A 380 10.27 46.27 9.40
CA TRP A 380 11.51 46.71 10.05
C TRP A 380 12.21 45.57 10.80
N ASP A 381 11.56 44.43 10.93
CA ASP A 381 12.06 43.21 11.56
C ASP A 381 11.97 42.07 10.54
N LEU A 382 13.12 41.44 10.26
CA LEU A 382 13.26 40.43 9.22
C LEU A 382 12.42 39.19 9.52
N LEU A 383 12.45 38.67 10.76
CA LEU A 383 11.77 37.44 11.14
C LEU A 383 10.25 37.61 11.14
N ARG A 384 9.75 38.78 11.55
CA ARG A 384 8.33 39.13 11.44
C ARG A 384 7.90 39.30 9.99
N ALA A 385 8.73 39.91 9.14
CA ALA A 385 8.43 40.00 7.72
C ALA A 385 8.36 38.61 7.06
N PHE A 386 9.18 37.65 7.51
CA PHE A 386 9.07 36.25 7.10
C PHE A 386 7.79 35.58 7.58
N ASP A 387 7.33 35.84 8.81
CA ASP A 387 6.05 35.31 9.31
C ASP A 387 4.88 35.81 8.45
N GLU A 388 4.86 37.11 8.15
CA GLU A 388 3.85 37.71 7.29
C GLU A 388 3.92 37.18 5.85
N LEU A 389 5.14 36.98 5.31
CA LEU A 389 5.34 36.37 3.99
C LEU A 389 4.78 34.94 3.96
N CYS A 390 5.08 34.16 5.00
CA CYS A 390 4.62 32.79 5.15
C CYS A 390 3.08 32.71 5.15
N ASP A 391 2.42 33.60 5.88
CA ASP A 391 0.96 33.67 5.91
C ASP A 391 0.35 34.08 4.57
N THR A 392 0.95 35.05 3.88
CA THR A 392 0.48 35.46 2.55
C THR A 392 0.71 34.38 1.52
N LEU A 393 1.84 33.69 1.57
CA LEU A 393 2.16 32.58 0.66
C LEU A 393 1.23 31.39 0.87
N ASP A 394 0.94 31.00 2.13
CA ASP A 394 -0.02 29.93 2.44
C ASP A 394 -1.41 30.24 1.86
N LYS A 395 -1.89 31.47 2.06
CA LYS A 395 -3.17 31.94 1.53
C LYS A 395 -3.19 31.94 -0.01
N ALA A 396 -2.08 32.36 -0.64
CA ALA A 396 -1.96 32.38 -2.09
C ALA A 396 -2.01 30.95 -2.67
N ILE A 397 -1.24 30.02 -2.10
CA ILE A 397 -1.21 28.61 -2.54
C ILE A 397 -2.60 27.96 -2.43
N ARG A 398 -3.33 28.21 -1.33
CA ARG A 398 -4.67 27.66 -1.13
C ARG A 398 -5.73 28.20 -2.10
N ARG A 399 -5.54 29.42 -2.61
CA ARG A 399 -6.51 30.08 -3.52
C ARG A 399 -6.31 29.68 -4.98
N THR A 400 -5.11 29.29 -5.37
CA THR A 400 -4.79 28.92 -6.76
C THR A 400 -5.13 27.45 -7.01
N LYS A 401 -6.17 27.18 -7.79
CA LYS A 401 -6.51 25.82 -8.24
C LYS A 401 -5.53 25.34 -9.33
N PRO A 402 -5.19 24.04 -9.40
CA PRO A 402 -4.44 23.49 -10.53
C PRO A 402 -5.23 23.72 -11.82
N GLU A 403 -4.58 24.21 -12.89
CA GLU A 403 -5.21 24.17 -14.21
C GLU A 403 -5.32 22.70 -14.67
N PRO A 404 -6.48 22.24 -15.16
CA PRO A 404 -6.60 20.89 -15.71
C PRO A 404 -5.67 20.75 -16.93
N PRO A 405 -4.98 19.61 -17.09
CA PRO A 405 -4.09 19.40 -18.22
C PRO A 405 -4.93 19.42 -19.51
N GLY A 406 -4.68 20.39 -20.40
CA GLY A 406 -5.27 20.37 -21.75
C GLY A 406 -5.97 21.63 -22.27
N ARG A 407 -5.54 22.85 -21.90
CA ARG A 407 -5.87 24.04 -22.71
C ARG A 407 -4.61 24.74 -23.19
N THR A 408 -4.15 24.31 -24.37
CA THR A 408 -3.18 25.03 -25.19
C THR A 408 -3.60 26.49 -25.30
N ARG A 409 -2.89 27.41 -24.64
CA ARG A 409 -3.10 28.85 -24.83
C ARG A 409 -2.80 29.17 -26.28
N ARG A 410 -3.85 29.40 -27.09
CA ARG A 410 -3.73 30.11 -28.37
C ARG A 410 -3.07 31.45 -28.09
N ARG A 411 -1.77 31.56 -28.40
CA ARG A 411 -1.05 32.83 -28.48
C ARG A 411 -1.83 33.73 -29.45
N ARG A 412 -2.50 34.75 -28.93
CA ARG A 412 -2.87 35.92 -29.73
C ARG A 412 -1.57 36.63 -30.06
N SER A 413 -1.09 36.47 -31.29
CA SER A 413 -0.16 37.42 -31.89
C SER A 413 -0.88 38.77 -31.95
N ARG A 414 -0.35 39.76 -31.25
CA ARG A 414 -0.67 41.17 -31.50
C ARG A 414 0.34 41.65 -32.53
N ARG A 415 -0.17 42.00 -33.73
CA ARG A 415 0.41 43.07 -34.55
C ARG A 415 0.04 44.40 -33.92
#